data_AF-D7P2S5-F1
#
_entry.id   AF-D7P2S5-F1
#
_cell.length_a   1.000
_cell.length_b   1.000
_cell.length_c   1.000
_cell.angle_alpha   90.00
_cell.angle_beta   90.00
_cell.angle_gamma   90.00
#
_symmetry.space_group_name_H-M   'P 1'
#
loop_
_entity.id
_entity.type
_entity.pdbx_description
1 polymer ?
#
loop_
_entity_poly.entity_id
_entity_poly.type
_entity_poly.pdbx_seq_one_letter_code
_entity_poly.pdbx_strand_id
1 'polypeptide(L)'
;KAGGAYVPLDPGFPPDRIAFMLADSDLSVLLTSSDVLAGLGGVKAQPLCLDLLGDELAAESAEPLDVDVRPDDLAYVIYTSGPTGPPK
;
A
#
# COMPACT_ATOMS: atom_id res chain seq x y z
N LYS A 1 -2.29 6.55 14.63
CA LYS A 1 -1.37 6.33 13.48
C LYS A 1 -2.06 6.84 12.21
N ALA A 2 -1.38 6.92 11.06
CA ALA A 2 -1.60 7.89 9.99
C ALA A 2 -3.04 8.15 9.46
N GLY A 3 -4.05 7.36 9.82
CA GLY A 3 -5.44 7.57 9.43
C GLY A 3 -5.77 7.10 8.01
N GLY A 4 -4.83 6.42 7.34
CA GLY A 4 -5.04 5.84 6.02
C GLY A 4 -5.59 4.42 6.08
N ALA A 5 -6.23 4.01 4.98
CA ALA A 5 -6.56 2.62 4.69
C ALA A 5 -5.43 1.96 3.90
N TYR A 6 -5.25 0.65 4.04
CA TYR A 6 -4.27 -0.09 3.25
C TYR A 6 -4.92 -1.10 2.29
N VAL A 7 -4.26 -1.30 1.15
CA VAL A 7 -4.56 -2.36 0.18
C VAL A 7 -3.40 -3.35 0.21
N PRO A 8 -3.61 -4.60 0.64
CA PRO A 8 -2.55 -5.60 0.59
C PRO A 8 -2.31 -6.03 -0.87
N LEU A 9 -1.04 -6.00 -1.26
CA LEU A 9 -0.56 -6.47 -2.55
C LEU A 9 0.43 -7.61 -2.32
N ASP A 10 0.15 -8.79 -2.89
CA ASP A 10 1.08 -9.92 -2.86
C ASP A 10 2.00 -9.85 -4.08
N PRO A 11 3.33 -9.68 -3.90
CA PRO A 11 4.29 -9.65 -5.02
C PRO A 11 4.38 -10.99 -5.76
N GLY A 12 3.87 -12.09 -5.20
CA GLY A 12 3.72 -13.38 -5.86
C GLY A 12 2.57 -13.44 -6.86
N PHE A 13 1.71 -12.42 -6.94
CA PHE A 13 0.67 -12.36 -7.96
C PHE A 13 1.24 -12.13 -9.37
N PRO A 14 0.54 -12.57 -10.43
CA PRO A 14 0.93 -12.26 -11.80
C PRO A 14 1.10 -10.75 -12.02
N PRO A 15 2.09 -10.30 -12.80
CA PRO A 15 2.35 -8.87 -13.03
C PRO A 15 1.12 -8.07 -13.47
N ASP A 16 0.31 -8.63 -14.38
CA ASP A 16 -0.91 -7.98 -14.87
C ASP A 16 -1.93 -7.75 -13.75
N ARG A 17 -2.00 -8.66 -12.77
CA ARG A 17 -2.90 -8.53 -11.61
C ARG A 17 -2.42 -7.43 -10.68
N ILE A 18 -1.11 -7.35 -10.43
CA ILE A 18 -0.52 -6.29 -9.60
C ILE A 18 -0.71 -4.94 -10.29
N ALA A 19 -0.44 -4.84 -11.58
CA ALA A 19 -0.64 -3.63 -12.37
C ALA A 19 -2.11 -3.16 -12.35
N PHE A 20 -3.06 -4.10 -12.47
CA PHE A 20 -4.48 -3.79 -12.33
C PHE A 20 -4.80 -3.22 -10.95
N MET A 21 -4.39 -3.90 -9.86
CA MET A 21 -4.68 -3.45 -8.51
C MET A 21 -4.06 -2.08 -8.21
N LEU A 22 -2.81 -1.84 -8.65
CA LEU A 22 -2.14 -0.54 -8.53
C LEU A 22 -2.87 0.58 -9.28
N ALA A 23 -3.44 0.27 -10.44
CA ALA A 23 -4.19 1.25 -11.24
C ALA A 23 -5.58 1.53 -10.67
N ASP A 24 -6.27 0.51 -10.14
CA ASP A 24 -7.64 0.61 -9.64
C ASP A 24 -7.71 1.26 -8.24
N SER A 25 -6.69 1.01 -7.40
CA SER A 25 -6.67 1.49 -6.01
C SER A 25 -6.30 2.96 -5.82
N ASP A 26 -5.85 3.67 -6.87
CA ASP A 26 -5.42 5.08 -6.83
C ASP A 26 -4.56 5.43 -5.60
N LEU A 27 -3.57 4.58 -5.30
CA LEU A 27 -2.73 4.71 -4.11
C LEU A 27 -1.90 5.99 -4.17
N SER A 28 -1.90 6.73 -3.07
CA SER A 28 -0.99 7.87 -2.86
C SER A 28 0.41 7.43 -2.43
N VAL A 29 0.50 6.35 -1.64
CA VAL A 29 1.76 5.81 -1.09
C VAL A 29 1.82 4.30 -1.28
N LEU A 30 2.98 3.79 -1.67
CA LEU A 30 3.30 2.36 -1.73
C LEU A 30 4.33 2.02 -0.65
N LEU A 31 3.90 1.36 0.42
CA LEU A 31 4.79 0.77 1.41
C LEU A 31 5.35 -0.55 0.85
N THR A 32 6.67 -0.65 0.69
CA THR A 32 7.32 -1.80 0.05
C THR A 32 8.76 -1.99 0.55
N SER A 33 9.47 -2.96 -0.02
CA SER A 33 10.93 -3.05 0.03
C SER A 33 11.56 -2.73 -1.33
N SER A 34 12.86 -2.41 -1.35
CA SER A 34 13.58 -1.99 -2.56
C SER A 34 13.65 -3.08 -3.64
N ASP A 35 13.77 -4.34 -3.25
CA ASP A 35 13.80 -5.51 -4.13
C ASP A 35 12.44 -5.74 -4.83
N VAL A 36 11.33 -5.60 -4.09
CA VAL A 36 9.98 -5.68 -4.65
C VAL A 36 9.73 -4.50 -5.60
N LEU A 37 10.10 -3.28 -5.19
CA LEU A 37 9.91 -2.09 -6.02
C LEU A 37 10.63 -2.21 -7.36
N ALA A 38 11.83 -2.79 -7.39
CA ALA A 38 12.59 -3.01 -8.62
C ALA A 38 11.86 -3.94 -9.62
N GLY A 39 10.99 -4.83 -9.14
CA GLY A 39 10.15 -5.69 -9.95
C GLY A 39 8.82 -5.08 -10.39
N LEU A 40 8.44 -3.92 -9.84
CA LEU A 40 7.18 -3.24 -10.14
C LEU A 40 7.37 -2.18 -11.22
N GLY A 41 6.57 -2.26 -12.29
CA GLY A 41 6.54 -1.26 -13.34
C GLY A 41 5.40 -0.26 -13.16
N GLY A 42 5.62 1.00 -13.52
CA GLY A 42 4.54 1.99 -13.70
C GLY A 42 3.80 2.41 -12.41
N VAL A 43 4.44 2.27 -11.25
CA VAL A 43 3.88 2.72 -9.96
C VAL A 43 3.76 4.24 -9.97
N LYS A 44 2.55 4.76 -9.79
CA LYS A 44 2.28 6.22 -9.65
C LYS A 44 2.37 6.70 -8.20
N ALA A 45 2.07 5.82 -7.26
CA ALA A 45 2.15 6.09 -5.83
C ALA A 45 3.59 6.43 -5.42
N GLN A 46 3.75 7.24 -4.38
CA GLN A 46 5.08 7.49 -3.80
C GLN A 46 5.59 6.23 -3.10
N PRO A 47 6.71 5.64 -3.55
CA PRO A 47 7.27 4.46 -2.89
C PRO A 47 7.94 4.85 -1.57
N LEU A 48 7.72 4.04 -0.55
CA LEU A 48 8.43 4.10 0.72
C LEU A 48 9.01 2.71 1.02
N CYS A 49 10.32 2.58 0.78
CA CYS A 49 11.06 1.33 0.95
C CYS A 49 11.52 1.19 2.40
N LEU A 50 10.87 0.34 3.19
CA LEU A 50 11.12 0.21 4.62
C LEU A 50 12.54 -0.28 4.95
N ASP A 51 13.13 -1.08 4.07
CA ASP A 51 14.51 -1.58 4.16
C ASP A 51 15.56 -0.48 3.99
N LEU A 52 15.18 0.67 3.42
CA LEU A 52 16.08 1.82 3.23
C LEU A 52 15.94 2.89 4.32
N LEU A 53 14.86 2.86 5.11
CA LEU A 53 14.59 3.90 6.11
C LEU A 53 15.40 3.73 7.41
N GLY A 54 15.74 2.50 7.80
CA GLY A 54 16.62 2.19 8.94
C GLY A 54 16.50 3.15 10.14
N ASP A 55 17.54 3.95 10.33
CA ASP A 55 17.69 4.89 11.44
C ASP A 55 16.76 6.11 11.36
N GLU A 56 16.35 6.55 10.16
CA GLU A 56 15.44 7.69 9.99
C GLU A 56 14.06 7.35 10.58
N LEU A 57 13.55 6.15 10.31
CA LEU A 57 12.28 5.69 10.89
C LEU A 57 12.39 5.53 12.41
N ALA A 58 13.55 5.13 12.93
CA ALA A 58 13.78 4.99 14.35
C ALA A 58 13.87 6.34 15.10
N ALA A 59 14.20 7.42 14.37
CA ALA A 59 14.24 8.77 14.90
C ALA A 59 12.86 9.45 14.97
N GLU A 60 11.85 8.89 14.31
CA GLU A 60 10.48 9.40 14.34
C GLU A 60 9.82 9.23 15.71
N SER A 61 8.87 10.11 16.01
CA SER A 61 8.14 10.08 17.29
C SER A 61 7.28 8.81 17.41
N ALA A 62 7.34 8.18 18.58
CA ALA A 62 6.46 7.06 18.94
C ALA A 62 5.15 7.52 19.61
N GLU A 63 5.00 8.82 19.85
CA GLU A 63 3.80 9.38 20.49
C GLU A 63 2.54 9.18 19.63
N PRO A 64 1.36 9.11 20.25
CA PRO A 64 0.10 9.08 19.50
C PRO A 64 -0.01 10.26 18.53
N LEU A 65 -0.30 9.97 17.26
CA LEU A 65 -0.58 11.00 16.27
C LEU A 65 -1.95 11.63 16.52
N ASP A 66 -2.01 12.95 16.42
CA ASP A 66 -3.25 13.73 16.43
C ASP A 66 -3.90 13.68 15.05
N VAL A 67 -4.73 12.66 14.83
CA VAL A 67 -5.45 12.42 13.57
C VAL A 67 -6.92 12.14 13.87
N ASP A 68 -7.83 12.85 13.20
CA ASP A 68 -9.27 12.60 13.28
C ASP A 68 -9.61 11.38 12.42
N VAL A 69 -9.94 10.26 13.07
CA VAL A 69 -10.38 9.02 12.42
C VAL A 69 -11.75 8.65 12.98
N ARG A 70 -12.71 8.42 12.10
CA ARG A 70 -14.11 8.12 12.43
C ARG A 70 -14.39 6.62 12.29
N PRO A 71 -15.42 6.09 12.96
CA PRO A 71 -15.79 4.67 12.86
C PRO A 71 -16.13 4.21 11.44
N ASP A 72 -16.60 5.13 10.59
CA ASP A 72 -17.01 4.85 9.22
C ASP A 72 -15.86 5.03 8.20
N ASP A 73 -14.68 5.47 8.64
CA ASP A 73 -13.51 5.59 7.77
C ASP A 73 -12.95 4.20 7.43
N LEU A 74 -12.43 4.06 6.21
CA LEU A 74 -11.84 2.81 5.76
C LEU A 74 -10.58 2.46 6.56
N ALA A 75 -10.51 1.22 7.02
CA ALA A 75 -9.30 0.66 7.61
C ALA A 75 -8.47 -0.13 6.58
N TYR A 76 -9.13 -0.86 5.68
CA TYR A 76 -8.51 -1.63 4.62
C TYR A 76 -9.48 -1.88 3.47
N VAL A 77 -8.92 -2.16 2.30
CA VAL A 77 -9.65 -2.72 1.15
C VAL A 77 -8.92 -3.99 0.73
N ILE A 78 -9.62 -5.12 0.75
CA ILE A 78 -9.07 -6.42 0.36
C ILE A 78 -9.73 -6.85 -0.93
N TYR A 79 -8.92 -6.99 -1.98
CA TYR A 79 -9.41 -7.51 -3.25
C TYR A 79 -9.73 -8.99 -3.14
N THR A 80 -10.91 -9.37 -3.63
CA THR A 80 -11.34 -10.77 -3.71
C THR A 80 -11.60 -11.17 -5.16
N SER A 81 -11.51 -12.46 -5.47
CA SER A 81 -11.82 -12.97 -6.80
C SER A 81 -13.32 -12.83 -7.06
N GLY A 82 -13.70 -11.96 -7.98
CA GLY A 82 -15.08 -11.85 -8.45
C GLY A 82 -15.45 -13.03 -9.37
N PRO A 83 -16.68 -13.56 -9.31
CA PRO A 83 -17.09 -14.70 -10.14
C PRO A 83 -17.20 -14.40 -11.64
N THR A 84 -17.11 -13.13 -12.07
CA THR A 84 -17.38 -12.73 -13.47
C THR A 84 -16.41 -11.68 -14.03
N GLY A 85 -15.20 -11.52 -13.48
CA GLY A 85 -14.30 -10.50 -14.00
C GLY A 85 -13.05 -10.21 -13.18
N PRO A 86 -12.41 -9.05 -13.40
CA PRO A 86 -11.24 -8.64 -12.63
C PRO A 86 -11.55 -8.57 -11.11
N PRO A 87 -10.52 -8.65 -10.25
CA PRO A 87 -10.69 -8.53 -8.82
C PRO A 87 -11.45 -7.25 -8.44
N LYS A 88 -12.23 -7.32 -7.37
CA LYS A 88 -12.95 -6.18 -6.77
C LYS A 88 -12.59 -6.03 -5.32
#